data_AF-A0A6P2YG58-F1
#
_entry.id   AF-A0A6P2YG58-F1
#
_cell.length_a   1.000
_cell.length_b   1.000
_cell.length_c   1.000
_cell.angle_alpha   90.00
_cell.angle_beta   90.00
_cell.angle_gamma   90.00
#
_symmetry.space_group_name_H-M   'P 1'
#
loop_
_entity.id
_entity.type
_entity.pdbx_description
1 polymer ?
#
loop_
_entity_poly.entity_id
_entity_poly.type
_entity_poly.pdbx_seq_one_letter_code
_entity_poly.pdbx_strand_id
1 'polypeptide(L)'
;MEIRQIASLVAAVVFTAVSAVPAFAVTVSRADGQPMNPNGEPFSAAGPVTLVKKTAVTNCTAIFNGTITSTGIVNITSTQFVGGNWCPLISNTASSAVPWTGQLDSTTQLSVNNAQVGIALLGPCGPSKLVSSWDDSNSSMTFNNAEWKPDCTLAGRTVTAPKFHVQ
;
A
#
# COMPACT_ATOMS: atom_id res chain seq x y z
N MET A 1 55.18 -9.80 51.10
CA MET A 1 53.75 -9.49 50.98
C MET A 1 53.54 -8.99 49.56
N GLU A 2 53.20 -9.90 48.66
CA GLU A 2 52.95 -9.64 47.22
C GLU A 2 51.53 -9.13 47.05
N ILE A 3 51.36 -7.94 46.48
CA ILE A 3 50.04 -7.43 46.07
C ILE A 3 50.16 -7.09 44.59
N ARG A 4 49.64 -7.99 43.74
CA ARG A 4 49.53 -7.78 42.30
C ARG A 4 48.31 -6.92 42.01
N GLN A 5 48.53 -5.74 41.43
CA GLN A 5 47.47 -4.91 40.87
C GLN A 5 46.92 -5.56 39.59
N ILE A 6 45.61 -5.77 39.55
CA ILE A 6 44.88 -6.25 38.38
C ILE A 6 44.21 -5.03 37.76
N ALA A 7 44.76 -4.52 36.67
CA ALA A 7 44.16 -3.45 35.88
C ALA A 7 43.11 -4.06 34.94
N SER A 8 41.83 -3.80 35.21
CA SER A 8 40.72 -4.18 34.33
C SER A 8 40.77 -3.37 33.04
N LEU A 9 41.01 -4.06 31.91
CA LEU A 9 40.81 -3.54 30.57
C LEU A 9 39.31 -3.60 30.23
N VAL A 10 38.64 -2.45 30.25
CA VAL A 10 37.27 -2.31 29.72
C VAL A 10 37.38 -2.04 28.22
N ALA A 11 37.10 -3.05 27.40
CA ALA A 11 36.96 -2.90 25.96
C ALA A 11 35.56 -2.36 25.63
N ALA A 12 35.47 -1.10 25.19
CA ALA A 12 34.24 -0.52 24.67
C ALA A 12 33.98 -1.03 23.25
N VAL A 13 32.99 -1.91 23.10
CA VAL A 13 32.49 -2.35 21.79
C VAL A 13 31.54 -1.27 21.27
N VAL A 14 31.99 -0.47 20.32
CA VAL A 14 31.14 0.47 19.58
C VAL A 14 30.40 -0.34 18.51
N PHE A 15 29.12 -0.64 18.76
CA PHE A 15 28.23 -1.16 17.74
C PHE A 15 27.86 -0.03 16.78
N THR A 16 28.58 0.10 15.67
CA THR A 16 28.10 0.86 14.51
C THR A 16 26.97 0.05 13.86
N ALA A 17 25.75 0.31 14.29
CA ALA A 17 24.56 -0.13 13.57
C ALA A 17 24.54 0.57 12.22
N VAL A 18 25.14 -0.06 11.21
CA VAL A 18 24.94 0.31 9.81
C VAL A 18 23.49 -0.04 9.50
N SER A 19 22.58 0.93 9.66
CA SER A 19 21.25 0.83 9.11
C SER A 19 21.41 0.72 7.60
N ALA A 20 21.38 -0.51 7.09
CA ALA A 20 21.30 -0.78 5.67
C ALA A 20 19.99 -0.15 5.16
N VAL A 21 20.10 1.07 4.62
CA VAL A 21 19.02 1.68 3.87
C VAL A 21 18.79 0.74 2.68
N PRO A 22 17.59 0.15 2.51
CA PRO A 22 17.34 -0.72 1.38
C PRO A 22 17.66 0.05 0.10
N ALA A 23 18.47 -0.55 -0.78
CA ALA A 23 19.07 0.07 -1.97
C ALA A 23 18.07 0.49 -3.07
N PHE A 24 16.77 0.48 -2.75
CA PHE A 24 15.67 0.93 -3.58
C PHE A 24 14.74 1.78 -2.73
N ALA A 25 15.27 2.85 -2.14
CA ALA A 25 14.46 3.82 -1.43
C ALA A 25 13.69 4.65 -2.46
N VAL A 26 12.51 4.18 -2.83
CA VAL A 26 11.57 4.95 -3.63
C VAL A 26 11.23 6.22 -2.86
N THR A 27 11.40 7.35 -3.53
CA THR A 27 11.04 8.67 -3.01
C THR A 27 9.72 9.10 -3.60
N VAL A 28 8.84 9.60 -2.73
CA VAL A 28 7.55 10.15 -3.12
C VAL A 28 7.55 11.64 -2.84
N SER A 29 6.97 12.41 -3.75
CA SER A 29 6.72 13.84 -3.58
C SER A 29 5.38 14.21 -4.20
N ARG A 30 4.81 15.37 -3.84
CA ARG A 30 3.59 15.86 -4.49
C ARG A 30 3.93 16.48 -5.84
N ALA A 31 3.15 16.16 -6.85
CA ALA A 31 3.34 16.69 -8.21
C ALA A 31 3.02 18.18 -8.33
N ASP A 32 2.34 18.78 -7.35
CA ASP A 32 2.09 20.22 -7.28
C ASP A 32 3.20 21.02 -6.58
N GLY A 33 4.30 20.34 -6.19
CA GLY A 33 5.46 20.96 -5.55
C GLY A 33 5.26 21.35 -4.09
N GLN A 34 4.10 21.06 -3.49
CA GLN A 34 3.89 21.28 -2.06
C GLN A 34 4.67 20.24 -1.24
N PRO A 35 5.16 20.61 -0.04
CA PRO A 35 5.80 19.65 0.84
C PRO A 35 4.82 18.55 1.24
N MET A 36 5.32 17.31 1.38
CA MET A 36 4.52 16.22 1.94
C MET A 36 4.27 16.43 3.43
N ASN A 37 3.10 15.99 3.90
CA ASN A 37 2.83 15.91 5.32
C ASN A 37 3.80 14.93 6.00
N PRO A 38 4.53 15.36 7.06
CA PRO A 38 5.51 14.51 7.74
C PRO A 38 4.89 13.27 8.40
N ASN A 39 3.59 13.28 8.69
CA ASN A 39 2.87 12.14 9.27
C ASN A 39 2.22 11.23 8.22
N GLY A 40 2.51 11.45 6.93
CA GLY A 40 1.87 10.80 5.79
C GLY A 40 0.88 11.71 5.09
N GLU A 41 1.06 11.89 3.79
CA GLU A 41 0.21 12.71 2.94
C GLU A 41 -1.12 12.00 2.70
N PRO A 42 -2.27 12.60 3.06
CA PRO A 42 -3.56 12.01 2.76
C PRO A 42 -3.80 11.99 1.25
N PHE A 43 -4.36 10.88 0.76
CA PHE A 43 -4.73 10.74 -0.64
C PHE A 43 -6.08 10.03 -0.79
N SER A 44 -6.70 10.28 -1.95
CA SER A 44 -7.83 9.52 -2.46
C SER A 44 -7.48 9.01 -3.85
N ALA A 45 -7.55 7.70 -4.08
CA ALA A 45 -7.35 7.08 -5.37
C ALA A 45 -8.66 6.53 -5.91
N ALA A 46 -9.15 7.06 -7.02
CA ALA A 46 -10.45 6.70 -7.57
C ALA A 46 -10.36 6.28 -9.04
N GLY A 47 -11.19 5.33 -9.45
CA GLY A 47 -11.32 4.95 -10.86
C GLY A 47 -12.08 3.65 -11.08
N PRO A 48 -12.36 3.31 -12.36
CA PRO A 48 -13.08 2.11 -12.71
C PRO A 48 -12.24 0.86 -12.44
N VAL A 49 -12.89 -0.13 -11.84
CA VAL A 49 -12.35 -1.46 -11.60
C VAL A 49 -13.36 -2.53 -11.99
N THR A 50 -12.85 -3.66 -12.45
CA THR A 50 -13.60 -4.90 -12.66
C THR A 50 -13.16 -5.88 -11.59
N LEU A 51 -14.11 -6.31 -10.76
CA LEU A 51 -13.91 -7.39 -9.80
C LEU A 51 -14.55 -8.64 -10.37
N VAL A 52 -13.74 -9.69 -10.50
CA VAL A 52 -14.22 -11.02 -10.88
C VAL A 52 -14.17 -11.91 -9.66
N LYS A 53 -15.22 -12.68 -9.44
CA LYS A 53 -15.25 -13.75 -8.45
C LYS A 53 -15.87 -15.00 -9.05
N LYS A 54 -15.07 -16.05 -9.23
CA LYS A 54 -15.44 -17.24 -10.02
C LYS A 54 -15.92 -16.83 -11.41
N THR A 55 -17.22 -16.96 -11.70
CA THR A 55 -17.86 -16.56 -12.96
C THR A 55 -18.60 -15.22 -12.88
N ALA A 56 -18.75 -14.66 -11.68
CA ALA A 56 -19.41 -13.38 -11.49
C ALA A 56 -18.44 -12.24 -11.81
N VAL A 57 -18.87 -11.32 -12.67
CA VAL A 57 -18.11 -10.14 -13.07
C VAL A 57 -18.91 -8.91 -12.68
N THR A 58 -18.28 -7.97 -11.99
CA THR A 58 -18.88 -6.67 -11.69
C THR A 58 -17.92 -5.53 -12.00
N ASN A 59 -18.48 -4.45 -12.56
CA ASN A 59 -17.76 -3.22 -12.84
C ASN A 59 -18.18 -2.17 -11.82
N CYS A 60 -17.20 -1.65 -11.09
CA CYS A 60 -17.39 -0.68 -10.02
C CYS A 60 -16.47 0.51 -10.22
N THR A 61 -16.82 1.64 -9.62
CA THR A 61 -15.82 2.68 -9.34
C THR A 61 -15.27 2.39 -7.95
N ALA A 62 -13.97 2.10 -7.85
CA ALA A 62 -13.29 1.96 -6.58
C ALA A 62 -12.78 3.32 -6.11
N ILE A 63 -12.84 3.56 -4.80
CA ILE A 63 -12.28 4.72 -4.13
C ILE A 63 -11.48 4.19 -2.93
N PHE A 64 -10.17 4.41 -2.95
CA PHE A 64 -9.24 4.06 -1.87
C PHE A 64 -8.79 5.34 -1.19
N ASN A 65 -9.03 5.46 0.11
CA ASN A 65 -8.58 6.60 0.91
C ASN A 65 -7.54 6.15 1.92
N GLY A 66 -6.49 6.94 2.06
CA GLY A 66 -5.36 6.56 2.89
C GLY A 66 -4.32 7.65 3.05
N THR A 67 -3.15 7.26 3.53
CA THR A 67 -1.96 8.12 3.59
C THR A 67 -0.78 7.47 2.88
N ILE A 68 0.10 8.29 2.30
CA ILE A 68 1.37 7.86 1.71
C ILE A 68 2.52 8.69 2.29
N THR A 69 3.62 8.03 2.65
CA THR A 69 4.83 8.67 3.16
C THR A 69 5.79 9.03 2.03
N SER A 70 6.77 9.89 2.31
CA SER A 70 7.83 10.23 1.35
C SER A 70 8.75 9.06 0.99
N THR A 71 8.70 7.96 1.75
CA THR A 71 9.40 6.71 1.47
C THR A 71 8.52 5.66 0.80
N GLY A 72 7.32 6.05 0.35
CA GLY A 72 6.41 5.18 -0.42
C GLY A 72 5.62 4.17 0.40
N ILE A 73 5.61 4.26 1.74
CA ILE A 73 4.72 3.45 2.59
C ILE A 73 3.29 3.99 2.47
N VAL A 74 2.34 3.11 2.23
CA VAL A 74 0.92 3.41 2.02
C VAL A 74 0.06 2.77 3.12
N ASN A 75 -0.91 3.50 3.65
CA ASN A 75 -1.90 2.98 4.59
C ASN A 75 -3.29 3.33 4.10
N ILE A 76 -4.06 2.33 3.67
CA ILE A 76 -5.44 2.51 3.21
C ILE A 76 -6.37 2.23 4.38
N THR A 77 -7.08 3.27 4.82
CA THR A 77 -7.97 3.24 5.99
C THR A 77 -9.44 3.17 5.61
N SER A 78 -9.77 3.37 4.34
CA SER A 78 -11.13 3.25 3.83
C SER A 78 -11.12 2.87 2.37
N THR A 79 -11.99 1.94 2.00
CA THR A 79 -12.24 1.59 0.60
C THR A 79 -13.73 1.57 0.32
N GLN A 80 -14.11 1.98 -0.88
CA GLN A 80 -15.50 2.02 -1.31
C GLN A 80 -15.59 1.52 -2.75
N PHE A 81 -16.64 0.74 -3.03
CA PHE A 81 -16.99 0.28 -4.36
C PHE A 81 -18.40 0.76 -4.67
N VAL A 82 -18.54 1.65 -5.64
CA VAL A 82 -19.82 2.31 -5.96
C VAL A 82 -20.17 2.12 -7.44
N GLY A 83 -21.42 2.42 -7.80
CA GLY A 83 -21.90 2.35 -9.18
C GLY A 83 -22.65 1.06 -9.48
N GLY A 84 -21.99 0.11 -10.16
CA GLY A 84 -22.62 -1.08 -10.72
C GLY A 84 -23.49 -1.89 -9.74
N ASN A 85 -24.42 -2.67 -10.29
CA ASN A 85 -25.50 -3.33 -9.53
C ASN A 85 -25.04 -4.18 -8.34
N TRP A 86 -23.82 -4.75 -8.41
CA TRP A 86 -23.26 -5.60 -7.36
C TRP A 86 -22.26 -4.87 -6.45
N CYS A 87 -21.86 -3.64 -6.78
CA CYS A 87 -20.87 -2.87 -6.01
C CYS A 87 -21.34 -2.52 -4.60
N PRO A 88 -22.62 -2.14 -4.37
CA PRO A 88 -23.14 -1.93 -3.02
C PRO A 88 -23.13 -3.18 -2.13
N LEU A 89 -22.97 -4.37 -2.71
CA LEU A 89 -22.88 -5.64 -1.99
C LEU A 89 -21.44 -5.98 -1.56
N ILE A 90 -20.47 -5.12 -1.90
CA ILE A 90 -19.06 -5.29 -1.55
C ILE A 90 -18.79 -4.56 -0.23
N SER A 91 -18.53 -5.34 0.82
CA SER A 91 -17.96 -4.85 2.07
C SER A 91 -16.43 -4.93 2.03
N ASN A 92 -15.76 -4.21 2.92
CA ASN A 92 -14.30 -4.22 3.03
C ASN A 92 -13.86 -4.17 4.49
N THR A 93 -12.61 -4.56 4.73
CA THR A 93 -12.04 -4.59 6.10
C THR A 93 -11.14 -3.39 6.41
N ALA A 94 -10.82 -2.55 5.42
CA ALA A 94 -9.96 -1.40 5.62
C ALA A 94 -10.61 -0.43 6.60
N SER A 95 -9.90 -0.14 7.68
CA SER A 95 -10.32 0.81 8.71
C SER A 95 -9.10 1.48 9.31
N SER A 96 -9.29 2.57 10.06
CA SER A 96 -8.19 3.19 10.80
C SER A 96 -7.56 2.28 11.87
N ALA A 97 -8.31 1.28 12.36
CA ALA A 97 -7.81 0.30 13.34
C ALA A 97 -7.06 -0.87 12.66
N VAL A 98 -7.48 -1.25 11.46
CA VAL A 98 -6.88 -2.33 10.67
C VAL A 98 -6.73 -1.86 9.21
N PRO A 99 -5.75 -0.99 8.92
CA PRO A 99 -5.54 -0.50 7.56
C PRO A 99 -4.98 -1.60 6.67
N TRP A 100 -5.23 -1.49 5.36
CA TRP A 100 -4.43 -2.25 4.39
C TRP A 100 -3.10 -1.52 4.20
N THR A 101 -2.01 -2.24 4.37
CA THR A 101 -0.66 -1.66 4.37
C THR A 101 0.02 -1.97 3.04
N GLY A 102 0.51 -0.93 2.38
CA GLY A 102 1.19 -1.06 1.10
C GLY A 102 2.54 -0.37 1.08
N GLN A 103 3.25 -0.60 -0.01
CA GLN A 103 4.53 0.05 -0.29
C GLN A 103 4.74 0.14 -1.80
N LEU A 104 5.41 1.20 -2.23
CA LEU A 104 6.02 1.23 -3.56
C LEU A 104 7.24 0.32 -3.55
N ASP A 105 7.13 -0.81 -4.24
CA ASP A 105 8.23 -1.77 -4.38
C ASP A 105 9.30 -1.26 -5.39
N SER A 106 8.89 -0.38 -6.31
CA SER A 106 9.77 0.33 -7.25
C SER A 106 9.07 1.60 -7.78
N THR A 107 9.73 2.33 -8.68
CA THR A 107 9.14 3.47 -9.40
C THR A 107 7.96 3.11 -10.31
N THR A 108 7.68 1.82 -10.52
CA THR A 108 6.63 1.34 -11.44
C THR A 108 5.74 0.27 -10.82
N GLN A 109 5.92 -0.07 -9.54
CA GLN A 109 5.17 -1.14 -8.89
C GLN A 109 4.82 -0.77 -7.47
N LEU A 110 3.56 -1.00 -7.11
CA LEU A 110 3.04 -0.85 -5.77
C LEU A 110 2.41 -2.17 -5.34
N SER A 111 2.57 -2.51 -4.08
CA SER A 111 1.82 -3.61 -3.49
C SER A 111 1.07 -3.21 -2.24
N VAL A 112 -0.10 -3.83 -2.06
CA VAL A 112 -1.00 -3.63 -0.92
C VAL A 112 -1.22 -4.97 -0.25
N ASN A 113 -0.85 -5.06 1.01
CA ASN A 113 -1.00 -6.24 1.86
C ASN A 113 -2.30 -6.17 2.66
N ASN A 114 -2.76 -7.35 3.09
CA ASN A 114 -3.97 -7.51 3.89
C ASN A 114 -5.24 -6.96 3.22
N ALA A 115 -5.24 -6.84 1.89
CA ALA A 115 -6.41 -6.40 1.16
C ALA A 115 -7.50 -7.46 1.28
N GLN A 116 -8.69 -7.08 1.74
CA GLN A 116 -9.80 -7.99 1.90
C GLN A 116 -11.17 -7.32 1.70
N VAL A 117 -11.95 -7.90 0.80
CA VAL A 117 -13.35 -7.51 0.56
C VAL A 117 -14.28 -8.70 0.77
N GLY A 118 -15.51 -8.43 1.20
CA GLY A 118 -16.60 -9.39 1.27
C GLY A 118 -17.61 -9.09 0.18
N ILE A 119 -18.00 -10.07 -0.63
CA ILE A 119 -19.10 -9.90 -1.58
C ILE A 119 -20.29 -10.68 -1.03
N ALA A 120 -21.40 -10.00 -0.77
CA ALA A 120 -22.60 -10.67 -0.25
C ALA A 120 -22.97 -11.87 -1.14
N LEU A 121 -23.32 -12.99 -0.51
CA LEU A 121 -23.66 -14.28 -1.16
C LEU A 121 -22.53 -15.01 -1.88
N LEU A 122 -21.43 -14.33 -2.28
CA LEU A 122 -20.29 -14.97 -2.95
C LEU A 122 -19.09 -15.20 -2.00
N GLY A 123 -19.07 -14.56 -0.82
CA GLY A 123 -18.05 -14.70 0.20
C GLY A 123 -16.85 -13.75 0.03
N PRO A 124 -15.75 -13.95 0.77
CA PRO A 124 -14.62 -13.01 0.79
C PRO A 124 -13.62 -13.19 -0.36
N CYS A 125 -12.96 -12.11 -0.74
CA CYS A 125 -11.68 -12.08 -1.45
C CYS A 125 -10.65 -11.52 -0.48
N GLY A 126 -9.54 -12.21 -0.26
CA GLY A 126 -8.53 -11.89 0.75
C GLY A 126 -8.83 -12.50 2.13
N PRO A 127 -7.96 -12.22 3.13
CA PRO A 127 -6.84 -11.28 3.07
C PRO A 127 -5.67 -11.78 2.21
N SER A 128 -5.17 -10.94 1.30
CA SER A 128 -3.98 -11.27 0.48
C SER A 128 -3.23 -10.03 0.02
N LYS A 129 -2.06 -10.24 -0.60
CA LYS A 129 -1.29 -9.19 -1.28
C LYS A 129 -1.88 -8.93 -2.67
N LEU A 130 -2.18 -7.67 -2.97
CA LEU A 130 -2.48 -7.17 -4.32
C LEU A 130 -1.25 -6.44 -4.86
N VAL A 131 -0.98 -6.61 -6.15
CA VAL A 131 0.11 -5.92 -6.84
C VAL A 131 -0.48 -5.11 -7.98
N SER A 132 -0.06 -3.85 -8.10
CA SER A 132 -0.44 -2.94 -9.17
C SER A 132 0.82 -2.33 -9.80
N SER A 133 0.69 -1.93 -11.06
CA SER A 133 1.69 -1.09 -11.72
C SER A 133 1.41 0.38 -11.42
N TRP A 134 2.44 1.14 -11.12
CA TRP A 134 2.40 2.59 -10.97
C TRP A 134 2.80 3.28 -12.29
N ASP A 135 2.09 4.36 -12.63
CA ASP A 135 2.42 5.28 -13.71
C ASP A 135 2.54 6.68 -13.13
N ASP A 136 3.77 7.18 -13.10
CA ASP A 136 4.15 8.48 -12.55
C ASP A 136 3.50 9.66 -13.26
N SER A 137 3.48 9.61 -14.60
CA SER A 137 2.99 10.72 -15.43
C SER A 137 1.53 11.04 -15.18
N ASN A 138 0.76 10.00 -14.85
CA ASN A 138 -0.66 10.10 -14.58
C ASN A 138 -1.00 10.00 -13.09
N SER A 139 -0.02 9.73 -12.22
CA SER A 139 -0.22 9.43 -10.81
C SER A 139 -1.29 8.36 -10.61
N SER A 140 -1.12 7.22 -11.27
CA SER A 140 -2.14 6.19 -11.36
C SER A 140 -1.63 4.79 -11.06
N MET A 141 -2.50 3.98 -10.47
CA MET A 141 -2.30 2.56 -10.20
C MET A 141 -3.16 1.74 -11.15
N THR A 142 -2.58 0.74 -11.80
CA THR A 142 -3.30 -0.21 -12.66
C THR A 142 -3.16 -1.62 -12.11
N PHE A 143 -4.29 -2.28 -11.90
CA PHE A 143 -4.38 -3.69 -11.55
C PHE A 143 -4.57 -4.48 -12.84
N ASN A 144 -3.61 -5.34 -13.17
CA ASN A 144 -3.63 -6.16 -14.39
C ASN A 144 -4.08 -7.59 -14.04
N ASN A 145 -5.38 -7.77 -13.80
CA ASN A 145 -5.95 -9.04 -13.30
C ASN A 145 -5.24 -9.54 -12.04
N ALA A 146 -5.00 -8.62 -11.09
CA ALA A 146 -4.33 -8.93 -9.84
C ALA A 146 -5.10 -10.01 -9.08
N GLU A 147 -4.42 -11.12 -8.77
CA GLU A 147 -5.01 -12.22 -8.02
C GLU A 147 -5.37 -11.79 -6.60
N TRP A 148 -6.61 -12.07 -6.21
CA TRP A 148 -7.16 -11.77 -4.89
C TRP A 148 -7.81 -13.04 -4.32
N LYS A 149 -6.98 -13.89 -3.72
CA LYS A 149 -7.38 -15.24 -3.31
C LYS A 149 -8.46 -15.22 -2.22
N PRO A 150 -9.41 -16.17 -2.20
CA PRO A 150 -9.62 -17.24 -3.18
C PRO A 150 -10.51 -16.79 -4.35
N ASP A 151 -10.20 -17.28 -5.56
CA ASP A 151 -11.03 -17.18 -6.77
C ASP A 151 -11.50 -15.77 -7.17
N CYS A 152 -10.81 -14.71 -6.74
CA CYS A 152 -11.10 -13.36 -7.20
C CYS A 152 -9.94 -12.76 -7.96
N THR A 153 -10.25 -11.88 -8.91
CA THR A 153 -9.27 -11.02 -9.57
C THR A 153 -9.76 -9.60 -9.62
N LEU A 154 -8.83 -8.66 -9.51
CA LEU A 154 -9.09 -7.23 -9.64
C LEU A 154 -8.39 -6.70 -10.88
N ALA A 155 -9.13 -6.05 -11.76
CA ALA A 155 -8.58 -5.34 -12.90
C ALA A 155 -9.06 -3.89 -12.89
N GLY A 156 -8.29 -2.99 -13.49
CA GLY A 156 -8.71 -1.60 -13.67
C GLY A 156 -7.67 -0.60 -13.23
N ARG A 157 -8.05 0.68 -13.23
CA ARG A 157 -7.11 1.78 -13.02
C ARG A 157 -7.71 2.83 -12.12
N THR A 158 -6.93 3.27 -11.14
CA THR A 158 -7.28 4.35 -10.21
C THR A 158 -6.25 5.46 -10.27
N VAL A 159 -6.69 6.70 -10.16
CA VAL A 159 -5.82 7.89 -10.18
C VAL A 159 -5.86 8.54 -8.80
N THR A 160 -4.70 8.95 -8.29
CA THR A 160 -4.60 9.57 -6.96
C THR A 160 -4.86 11.08 -7.03
N ALA A 161 -5.44 11.60 -5.95
CA ALA A 161 -5.54 13.02 -5.63
C ALA A 161 -5.08 13.22 -4.17
N PRO A 162 -4.07 14.08 -3.90
CA PRO A 162 -3.26 14.80 -4.89
C PRO A 162 -2.45 13.84 -5.77
N LYS A 163 -1.87 14.41 -6.84
CA LYS A 163 -0.94 13.67 -7.71
C LYS A 163 0.43 13.56 -7.03
N PHE A 164 1.09 12.44 -7.24
CA PHE A 164 2.41 12.13 -6.69
C PHE A 164 3.42 11.88 -7.80
N HIS A 165 4.67 12.23 -7.52
CA HIS A 165 5.83 11.73 -8.24
C HIS A 165 6.56 10.67 -7.42
N VAL A 166 7.05 9.65 -8.10
CA VAL A 166 7.72 8.47 -7.56
C VAL A 166 9.04 8.27 -8.29
N GLN A 167 10.16 8.33 -7.57
CA GLN A 167 11.52 8.32 -8.12
C GLN A 167 12.45 7.39 -7.35
#